data_AF-A0A7J8MYE5-F1
#
_entry.id   AF-A0A7J8MYE5-F1
#
_cell.length_a   1.000
_cell.length_b   1.000
_cell.length_c   1.000
_cell.angle_alpha   90.00
_cell.angle_beta   90.00
_cell.angle_gamma   90.00
#
_symmetry.space_group_name_H-M   'P 1'
#
loop_
_entity.id
_entity.type
_entity.pdbx_description
1 polymer ?
#
loop_
_entity_poly.entity_id
_entity_poly.type
_entity_poly.pdbx_seq_one_letter_code
_entity_poly.pdbx_strand_id
1 'polypeptide(L)'
;MAEPKPEEISHPPMDQLQGLEYCIDSNPSWGEAIALGFQHYILALGTAVMIPSFLVPLMGGTDDDKVRVVQTLLFVEGINTLLQTLFGTRLPTVIGGSYAFMVPIISIIHDTTLLSIEDNHMRFLYTMRAVQGALIVASSIQIILGYSQMWAICTRFFSPLGMIPVIALVGFGLFDKGFPVVGRCVEIGIPMLILFIAFSQV
;
A
#
# COMPACT_ATOMS: atom_id res chain seq x y z
N MET A 1 -9.24 -46.56 -9.97
CA MET A 1 -8.96 -45.21 -10.49
C MET A 1 -8.84 -44.33 -9.26
N ALA A 2 -7.63 -43.94 -8.88
CA ALA A 2 -7.41 -43.17 -7.66
C ALA A 2 -7.96 -41.75 -7.85
N GLU A 3 -8.70 -41.24 -6.87
CA GLU A 3 -9.16 -39.85 -6.87
C GLU A 3 -7.94 -38.90 -6.91
N PRO A 4 -7.94 -37.89 -7.78
CA PRO A 4 -6.83 -36.94 -7.87
C PRO A 4 -6.72 -36.12 -6.58
N LYS A 5 -5.49 -35.86 -6.13
CA LYS A 5 -5.23 -35.04 -4.95
C LYS A 5 -5.66 -33.59 -5.23
N PRO A 6 -6.21 -32.85 -4.24
CA PRO A 6 -6.68 -31.47 -4.41
C PRO A 6 -5.62 -30.51 -4.99
N GLU A 7 -4.34 -30.80 -4.76
CA GLU A 7 -3.20 -29.98 -5.20
C GLU A 7 -2.90 -30.08 -6.71
N GLU A 8 -3.44 -31.08 -7.42
CA GLU A 8 -3.22 -31.30 -8.88
C GLU A 8 -4.37 -30.78 -9.76
N ILE A 9 -5.42 -30.19 -9.18
CA ILE A 9 -6.55 -29.66 -9.93
C ILE A 9 -6.16 -28.29 -10.51
N SER A 10 -5.54 -28.30 -11.67
CA SER A 10 -5.35 -27.09 -12.48
C SER A 10 -6.68 -26.71 -13.11
N HIS A 11 -7.34 -25.70 -12.54
CA HIS A 11 -8.56 -25.15 -13.09
C HIS A 11 -8.26 -24.41 -14.40
N PRO A 12 -9.01 -24.64 -15.49
CA PRO A 12 -8.93 -23.81 -16.67
C PRO A 12 -9.26 -22.35 -16.29
N PRO A 13 -8.70 -21.34 -16.99
CA PRO A 13 -8.80 -19.92 -16.61
C PRO A 13 -10.22 -19.35 -16.52
N MET A 14 -11.24 -20.11 -16.93
CA MET A 14 -12.66 -19.74 -16.89
C MET A 14 -13.48 -20.57 -15.89
N ASP A 15 -12.87 -21.53 -15.20
CA ASP A 15 -13.57 -22.28 -14.15
C ASP A 15 -13.65 -21.43 -12.88
N GLN A 16 -14.86 -21.33 -12.35
CA GLN A 16 -15.09 -20.69 -11.08
C GLN A 16 -14.54 -21.60 -9.96
N LEU A 17 -13.56 -21.11 -9.20
CA LEU A 17 -13.03 -21.84 -8.06
C LEU A 17 -14.14 -22.03 -7.03
N GLN A 18 -14.27 -23.24 -6.50
CA GLN A 18 -15.26 -23.54 -5.47
C GLN A 18 -15.01 -22.65 -4.23
N GLY A 19 -16.01 -21.85 -3.86
CA GLY A 19 -15.94 -20.90 -2.75
C GLY A 19 -15.63 -19.45 -3.13
N LEU A 20 -15.42 -19.13 -4.42
CA LEU A 20 -15.31 -17.76 -4.92
C LEU A 20 -16.52 -17.40 -5.79
N GLU A 21 -17.17 -16.27 -5.49
CA GLU A 21 -18.31 -15.77 -6.27
C GLU A 21 -17.88 -15.11 -7.60
N TYR A 22 -16.66 -14.57 -7.63
CA TYR A 22 -16.02 -14.06 -8.84
C TYR A 22 -14.56 -14.51 -8.92
N CYS A 23 -14.19 -15.13 -10.04
CA CYS A 23 -12.79 -15.37 -10.44
C CYS A 23 -12.19 -14.13 -11.13
N ILE A 24 -10.86 -14.11 -11.30
CA ILE A 24 -10.11 -12.97 -11.87
C ILE A 24 -10.64 -12.54 -13.25
N ASP A 25 -10.99 -13.50 -14.10
CA ASP A 25 -11.51 -13.25 -15.46
C ASP A 25 -13.04 -13.14 -15.53
N SER A 26 -13.73 -13.32 -14.40
CA SER A 26 -15.19 -13.16 -14.34
C SER A 26 -15.57 -11.69 -14.14
N ASN A 27 -16.61 -11.24 -14.84
CA ASN A 27 -17.05 -9.86 -14.76
C ASN A 27 -18.37 -9.78 -13.98
N PRO A 28 -18.42 -9.12 -12.81
CA PRO A 28 -19.65 -8.87 -12.10
C PRO A 28 -20.58 -7.94 -12.90
N SER A 29 -21.83 -7.81 -12.45
CA SER A 29 -22.73 -6.82 -13.05
C SER A 29 -22.14 -5.41 -12.87
N TRP A 30 -22.43 -4.49 -13.79
CA TRP A 30 -21.87 -3.14 -13.74
C TRP A 30 -22.15 -2.40 -12.42
N GLY A 31 -23.31 -2.64 -11.80
CA GLY A 31 -23.66 -2.05 -10.50
C GLY A 31 -22.78 -2.57 -9.36
N GLU A 32 -22.58 -3.89 -9.29
CA GLU A 32 -21.70 -4.54 -8.32
C GLU A 32 -20.24 -4.14 -8.55
N ALA A 33 -19.80 -4.07 -9.81
CA ALA A 33 -18.45 -3.65 -10.16
C ALA A 33 -18.13 -2.24 -9.64
N ILE A 34 -19.05 -1.29 -9.79
CA ILE A 34 -18.90 0.08 -9.27
C ILE A 34 -18.85 0.08 -7.74
N ALA A 35 -19.75 -0.67 -7.08
CA ALA A 35 -19.80 -0.75 -5.62
C ALA A 35 -18.51 -1.36 -5.03
N LEU A 36 -18.04 -2.47 -5.60
CA LEU A 36 -16.79 -3.14 -5.20
C LEU A 36 -15.58 -2.25 -5.50
N GLY A 37 -15.55 -1.56 -6.64
CA GLY A 37 -14.50 -0.59 -6.96
C GLY A 37 -14.45 0.56 -5.95
N PHE A 38 -15.61 1.06 -5.52
CA PHE A 38 -15.68 2.08 -4.48
C PHE A 38 -15.21 1.57 -3.12
N GLN A 39 -15.53 0.32 -2.76
CA GLN A 39 -14.99 -0.33 -1.56
C GLN A 39 -13.46 -0.43 -1.59
N HIS A 40 -12.88 -0.84 -2.72
CA HIS A 40 -11.42 -0.87 -2.90
C HIS A 40 -10.80 0.52 -2.79
N TYR A 41 -11.46 1.54 -3.32
CA TYR A 41 -11.02 2.93 -3.16
C TYR A 41 -11.00 3.37 -1.70
N ILE A 42 -12.07 3.12 -0.93
CA ILE A 42 -12.11 3.46 0.50
C ILE A 42 -11.00 2.73 1.27
N LEU A 43 -10.75 1.46 0.96
CA LEU A 43 -9.69 0.68 1.60
C LEU A 43 -8.31 1.27 1.32
N ALA A 44 -8.03 1.66 0.07
CA ALA A 44 -6.76 2.26 -0.34
C ALA A 44 -6.57 3.67 0.22
N LEU A 45 -7.66 4.44 0.37
CA LEU A 45 -7.64 5.81 0.88
C LEU A 45 -6.98 5.92 2.25
N GLY A 46 -7.14 4.90 3.11
CA GLY A 46 -6.56 4.89 4.45
C GLY A 46 -5.03 5.06 4.44
N THR A 47 -4.33 4.26 3.64
CA THR A 47 -2.86 4.33 3.56
C THR A 47 -2.40 5.57 2.80
N ALA A 48 -3.10 5.95 1.72
CA ALA A 48 -2.82 7.14 0.91
C ALA A 48 -2.91 8.45 1.70
N VAL A 49 -3.80 8.52 2.69
CA VAL A 49 -3.94 9.69 3.58
C VAL A 49 -3.02 9.62 4.79
N MET A 50 -2.81 8.43 5.37
CA MET A 50 -2.00 8.28 6.58
C MET A 50 -0.52 8.60 6.34
N ILE A 51 0.06 8.17 5.22
CA ILE A 51 1.49 8.40 4.92
C ILE A 51 1.82 9.90 4.88
N PRO A 52 1.15 10.75 4.08
CA PRO A 52 1.40 12.19 4.06
C PRO A 52 1.04 12.88 5.37
N SER A 53 -0.04 12.45 6.03
CA SER A 53 -0.45 13.04 7.32
C SER A 53 0.62 12.86 8.40
N PHE A 54 1.41 11.81 8.32
CA PHE A 54 2.54 11.59 9.21
C PHE A 54 3.82 12.32 8.73
N LEU A 55 4.14 12.26 7.44
CA LEU A 55 5.43 12.73 6.92
C LEU A 55 5.49 14.24 6.66
N VAL A 56 4.44 14.85 6.11
CA VAL A 56 4.45 16.27 5.69
C VAL A 56 4.73 17.21 6.86
N PRO A 57 4.14 17.04 8.06
CA PRO A 57 4.46 17.88 9.21
C PRO A 57 5.93 17.78 9.64
N LEU A 58 6.53 16.59 9.55
CA LEU A 58 7.93 16.37 9.91
C LEU A 58 8.89 17.10 8.96
N MET A 59 8.48 17.30 7.71
CA MET A 59 9.24 18.04 6.71
C MET A 59 9.11 19.57 6.87
N GLY A 60 8.18 20.05 7.71
CA GLY A 60 7.82 21.47 7.81
C GLY A 60 6.75 21.92 6.82
N GLY A 61 6.06 20.99 6.16
CA GLY A 61 4.97 21.32 5.22
C GLY A 61 3.70 21.79 5.94
N THR A 62 2.92 22.59 5.24
CA THR A 62 1.62 23.12 5.71
C THR A 62 0.47 22.16 5.40
N ASP A 63 -0.74 22.49 5.85
CA ASP A 63 -1.94 21.73 5.49
C ASP A 63 -2.24 21.77 3.98
N ASP A 64 -1.90 22.87 3.27
CA ASP A 64 -2.02 22.94 1.81
C ASP A 64 -1.07 21.93 1.15
N ASP A 65 0.17 21.88 1.63
CA ASP A 65 1.18 20.92 1.15
C ASP A 65 0.73 19.48 1.39
N LYS A 66 0.13 19.20 2.57
CA LYS A 66 -0.41 17.88 2.91
C LYS A 66 -1.50 17.46 1.93
N VAL A 67 -2.48 18.32 1.68
CA VAL A 67 -3.59 18.04 0.75
C VAL A 67 -3.05 17.81 -0.66
N ARG A 68 -2.09 18.62 -1.10
CA ARG A 68 -1.45 18.47 -2.41
C ARG A 68 -0.74 17.13 -2.56
N VAL A 69 0.00 16.69 -1.53
CA VAL A 69 0.68 15.39 -1.53
C VAL A 69 -0.33 14.23 -1.53
N VAL A 70 -1.41 14.31 -0.74
CA VAL A 70 -2.49 13.31 -0.74
C VAL A 70 -3.14 13.19 -2.12
N GLN A 71 -3.52 14.31 -2.74
CA GLN A 71 -4.14 14.31 -4.06
C GLN A 71 -3.19 13.73 -5.13
N THR A 72 -1.91 14.09 -5.07
CA THR A 72 -0.90 13.59 -6.01
C THR A 72 -0.71 12.08 -5.85
N LEU A 73 -0.64 11.58 -4.61
CA LEU A 73 -0.50 10.16 -4.34
C LEU A 73 -1.70 9.37 -4.84
N LEU A 74 -2.93 9.81 -4.54
CA LEU A 74 -4.16 9.15 -5.01
C LEU A 74 -4.24 9.11 -6.55
N PHE A 75 -3.84 10.20 -7.22
CA PHE A 75 -3.84 10.25 -8.67
C PHE A 75 -2.81 9.28 -9.28
N VAL A 76 -1.59 9.26 -8.74
CA VAL A 76 -0.52 8.36 -9.20
C VAL A 76 -0.82 6.90 -8.86
N GLU A 77 -1.43 6.61 -7.71
CA GLU A 77 -1.92 5.29 -7.32
C GLU A 77 -2.99 4.76 -8.29
N GLY A 78 -3.93 5.62 -8.71
CA GLY A 78 -4.91 5.29 -9.75
C GLY A 78 -4.24 4.92 -11.08
N ILE A 79 -3.29 5.74 -11.54
CA ILE A 79 -2.55 5.47 -12.79
C ILE A 79 -1.75 4.16 -12.66
N ASN A 80 -1.02 3.96 -11.57
CA ASN A 80 -0.21 2.76 -11.37
C ASN A 80 -1.06 1.50 -11.26
N THR A 81 -2.24 1.58 -10.63
CA THR A 81 -3.18 0.47 -10.54
C THR A 81 -3.77 0.12 -11.91
N LEU A 82 -4.10 1.12 -12.73
CA LEU A 82 -4.50 0.90 -14.12
C LEU A 82 -3.37 0.26 -14.95
N LEU A 83 -2.13 0.75 -14.79
CA LEU A 83 -0.98 0.15 -15.47
C LEU A 83 -0.73 -1.30 -15.02
N GLN A 84 -0.87 -1.60 -13.73
CA GLN A 84 -0.70 -2.94 -13.15
C GLN A 84 -1.74 -3.93 -13.68
N THR A 85 -3.00 -3.50 -13.77
CA THR A 85 -4.12 -4.34 -14.18
C THR A 85 -4.25 -4.47 -15.71
N LEU A 86 -3.83 -3.46 -16.48
CA LEU A 86 -3.90 -3.50 -17.95
C LEU A 86 -2.63 -4.05 -18.61
N PHE A 87 -1.45 -3.58 -18.20
CA PHE A 87 -0.16 -3.88 -18.85
C PHE A 87 0.80 -4.70 -17.98
N GLY A 88 0.63 -4.65 -16.65
CA GLY A 88 1.47 -5.36 -15.69
C GLY A 88 1.18 -6.87 -15.66
N THR A 89 1.00 -7.41 -14.45
CA THR A 89 0.68 -8.84 -14.29
C THR A 89 -0.78 -9.16 -14.61
N ARG A 90 -1.60 -8.14 -14.87
CA ARG A 90 -3.05 -8.25 -15.09
C ARG A 90 -3.82 -8.86 -13.91
N LEU A 91 -3.18 -8.88 -12.74
CA LEU A 91 -3.81 -9.29 -11.49
C LEU A 91 -4.53 -8.10 -10.84
N PRO A 92 -5.63 -8.35 -10.09
CA PRO A 92 -6.39 -7.31 -9.39
C PRO A 92 -5.62 -6.83 -8.15
N THR A 93 -4.54 -6.08 -8.37
CA THR A 93 -3.65 -5.57 -7.33
C THR A 93 -3.67 -4.04 -7.32
N VAL A 94 -4.08 -3.45 -6.19
CA VAL A 94 -4.04 -2.00 -5.96
C VAL A 94 -2.60 -1.59 -5.63
N ILE A 95 -2.07 -0.59 -6.36
CA ILE A 95 -0.69 -0.12 -6.21
C ILE A 95 -0.69 1.25 -5.52
N GLY A 96 -0.36 1.26 -4.23
CA GLY A 96 -0.27 2.47 -3.42
C GLY A 96 1.12 2.71 -2.80
N GLY A 97 1.19 3.72 -1.92
CA GLY A 97 2.38 4.02 -1.14
C GLY A 97 2.74 2.91 -0.15
N SER A 98 4.04 2.55 -0.07
CA SER A 98 4.51 1.51 0.84
C SER A 98 5.05 2.07 2.15
N TYR A 99 4.53 1.55 3.26
CA TYR A 99 5.02 1.85 4.60
C TYR A 99 6.47 1.44 4.85
N ALA A 100 7.02 0.51 4.04
CA ALA A 100 8.42 0.13 4.13
C ALA A 100 9.36 1.33 3.89
N PHE A 101 8.92 2.33 3.13
CA PHE A 101 9.71 3.55 2.87
C PHE A 101 9.61 4.60 3.97
N MET A 102 8.75 4.44 4.99
CA MET A 102 8.63 5.43 6.06
C MET A 102 9.93 5.63 6.81
N VAL A 103 10.61 4.55 7.20
CA VAL A 103 11.87 4.62 7.96
C VAL A 103 12.98 5.29 7.12
N PRO A 104 13.24 4.87 5.87
CA PRO A 104 14.17 5.60 4.99
C PRO A 104 13.82 7.08 4.80
N ILE A 105 12.54 7.42 4.59
CA ILE A 105 12.12 8.80 4.41
C ILE A 105 12.38 9.62 5.67
N ILE A 106 12.02 9.09 6.85
CA ILE A 106 12.30 9.75 8.14
C ILE A 106 13.81 9.97 8.31
N SER A 107 14.65 9.02 7.88
CA SER A 107 16.10 9.20 7.89
C SER A 107 16.56 10.36 7.01
N ILE A 108 15.95 10.55 5.83
CA ILE A 108 16.24 11.69 4.95
C ILE A 108 15.79 12.99 5.63
N ILE A 109 14.59 13.03 6.23
CA ILE A 109 14.05 14.22 6.92
C ILE A 109 15.02 14.70 8.02
N HIS A 110 15.64 13.77 8.74
CA HIS A 110 16.56 14.08 9.83
C HIS A 110 18.00 14.35 9.37
N ASP A 111 18.25 14.51 8.07
CA ASP A 111 19.55 14.92 7.58
C ASP A 111 19.90 16.35 8.04
N THR A 112 21.11 16.53 8.57
CA THR A 112 21.55 17.80 9.14
C THR A 112 21.57 18.94 8.14
N THR A 113 21.76 18.65 6.84
CA THR A 113 21.77 19.66 5.77
C THR A 113 20.36 20.16 5.44
N LEU A 114 19.33 19.33 5.66
CA LEU A 114 17.94 19.71 5.48
C LEU A 114 17.39 20.40 6.72
N LEU A 115 17.79 19.96 7.91
CA LEU A 115 17.39 20.57 9.18
C LEU A 115 17.99 21.97 9.40
N SER A 116 19.12 22.30 8.77
CA SER A 116 19.73 23.63 8.85
C SER A 116 18.99 24.72 8.07
N ILE A 117 17.98 24.35 7.27
CA ILE A 117 17.14 25.29 6.53
C ILE A 117 16.12 25.92 7.49
N GLU A 118 16.25 27.22 7.76
CA GLU A 118 15.34 27.96 8.66
C GLU A 118 13.91 28.09 8.13
N ASP A 119 13.73 28.23 6.81
CA ASP A 119 12.41 28.35 6.19
C ASP A 119 11.75 26.97 6.03
N ASN A 120 10.64 26.78 6.75
CA ASN A 120 9.84 25.55 6.75
C ASN A 120 9.33 25.15 5.35
N HIS A 121 8.89 26.10 4.54
CA HIS A 121 8.36 25.79 3.21
C HIS A 121 9.48 25.34 2.27
N MET A 122 10.63 26.03 2.33
CA MET A 122 11.82 25.62 1.59
C MET A 122 12.32 24.26 2.05
N ARG A 123 12.37 24.01 3.37
CA ARG A 123 12.75 22.70 3.92
C ARG A 123 11.85 21.59 3.38
N PHE A 124 10.53 21.81 3.35
CA PHE A 124 9.59 20.87 2.76
C PHE A 124 9.91 20.58 1.29
N LEU A 125 10.09 21.62 0.46
CA LEU A 125 10.39 21.45 -0.96
C LEU A 125 11.70 20.71 -1.22
N TYR A 126 12.78 21.05 -0.51
CA TYR A 126 14.06 20.35 -0.64
C TYR A 126 13.98 18.90 -0.17
N THR A 127 13.28 18.64 0.94
CA THR A 127 13.10 17.29 1.46
C THR A 127 12.26 16.43 0.51
N MET A 128 11.18 16.97 -0.05
CA MET A 128 10.37 16.28 -1.06
C MET A 128 11.18 15.92 -2.31
N ARG A 129 12.03 16.84 -2.79
CA ARG A 129 12.94 16.57 -3.92
C ARG A 129 13.94 15.46 -3.60
N ALA A 130 14.54 15.48 -2.41
CA ALA A 130 15.47 14.45 -1.96
C ALA A 130 14.80 13.07 -1.87
N VAL A 131 13.60 13.01 -1.28
CA VAL A 131 12.80 11.79 -1.16
C VAL A 131 12.41 11.25 -2.54
N GLN A 132 11.90 12.09 -3.44
CA GLN A 132 11.53 11.68 -4.80
C GLN A 132 12.74 11.17 -5.59
N GLY A 133 13.88 11.87 -5.50
CA GLY A 133 15.13 11.43 -6.13
C GLY A 133 15.60 10.08 -5.61
N ALA A 134 15.58 9.89 -4.29
CA ALA A 134 15.94 8.63 -3.65
C ALA A 134 15.01 7.48 -4.09
N LEU A 135 13.70 7.72 -4.16
CA LEU A 135 12.71 6.75 -4.62
C LEU A 135 12.90 6.36 -6.09
N ILE A 136 13.25 7.31 -6.97
CA ILE A 136 13.55 7.04 -8.38
C ILE A 136 14.78 6.13 -8.52
N VAL A 137 15.85 6.43 -7.79
CA VAL A 137 17.07 5.62 -7.80
C VAL A 137 16.81 4.22 -7.23
N ALA A 138 16.13 4.14 -6.08
CA ALA A 138 15.76 2.86 -5.48
C ALA A 138 14.89 2.01 -6.42
N SER A 139 13.91 2.62 -7.09
CA SER A 139 13.05 1.94 -8.06
C SER A 139 13.84 1.44 -9.27
N SER A 140 14.79 2.23 -9.77
CA SER A 140 15.65 1.83 -10.89
C SER A 140 16.50 0.60 -10.54
N ILE A 141 17.07 0.58 -9.33
CA ILE A 141 17.82 -0.58 -8.82
C ILE A 141 16.89 -1.80 -8.69
N GLN A 142 15.70 -1.62 -8.12
CA GLN A 142 14.71 -2.68 -7.97
C GLN A 142 14.31 -3.29 -9.33
N ILE A 143 14.12 -2.45 -10.35
CA ILE A 143 13.79 -2.88 -11.72
C ILE A 143 14.93 -3.70 -12.32
N ILE A 144 16.18 -3.25 -12.20
CA ILE A 144 17.36 -3.97 -12.72
C ILE A 144 17.49 -5.34 -12.04
N LEU A 145 17.33 -5.39 -10.71
CA LEU A 145 17.39 -6.64 -9.94
C LEU A 145 16.22 -7.57 -10.23
N GLY A 146 15.04 -7.01 -10.54
CA GLY A 146 13.87 -7.77 -10.95
C GLY A 146 14.06 -8.43 -12.32
N TYR A 147 14.54 -7.68 -13.31
CA TYR A 147 14.80 -8.22 -14.65
C TYR A 147 16.00 -9.17 -14.70
N SER A 148 16.99 -9.01 -13.82
CA SER A 148 18.16 -9.90 -13.76
C SER A 148 17.87 -11.28 -13.16
N GLN A 149 16.63 -11.57 -12.73
CA GLN A 149 16.21 -12.81 -12.06
C GLN A 149 16.96 -13.12 -10.75
N MET A 150 17.84 -12.23 -10.28
CA MET A 150 18.52 -12.36 -8.99
C MET A 150 17.51 -12.40 -7.84
N TRP A 151 16.41 -11.65 -7.97
CA TRP A 151 15.31 -11.68 -7.01
C TRP A 151 14.69 -13.08 -6.84
N ALA A 152 14.61 -13.87 -7.92
CA ALA A 152 14.09 -15.26 -7.85
C ALA A 152 15.01 -16.19 -7.03
N ILE A 153 16.33 -15.95 -7.10
CA ILE A 153 17.31 -16.70 -6.29
C ILE A 153 17.20 -16.26 -4.82
N CYS A 154 17.09 -14.95 -4.56
CA CYS A 154 16.94 -14.42 -3.20
C CYS A 154 15.64 -14.89 -2.53
N THR A 155 14.52 -14.88 -3.25
CA THR A 155 13.21 -15.31 -2.72
C THR A 155 13.18 -16.78 -2.31
N ARG A 156 14.04 -17.64 -2.88
CA ARG A 156 14.19 -19.04 -2.44
C ARG A 156 14.67 -19.18 -0.99
N PHE A 157 15.35 -18.17 -0.44
CA PHE A 157 15.79 -18.16 0.96
C PHE A 157 14.67 -17.74 1.91
N PHE A 158 13.61 -17.12 1.41
CA PHE A 158 12.48 -16.69 2.22
C PHE A 158 11.43 -17.79 2.26
N SER A 159 11.46 -18.60 3.32
CA SER A 159 10.35 -19.50 3.62
C SER A 159 9.16 -18.70 4.19
N PRO A 160 7.91 -19.18 4.02
CA PRO A 160 6.74 -18.57 4.66
C PRO A 160 6.93 -18.38 6.18
N LEU A 161 7.63 -19.32 6.83
CA LEU A 161 7.96 -19.26 8.25
C LEU A 161 8.84 -18.05 8.62
N GLY A 162 9.71 -17.59 7.73
CA GLY A 162 10.52 -16.39 7.93
C GLY A 162 9.78 -15.10 7.58
N MET A 163 8.90 -15.13 6.57
CA MET A 163 8.19 -13.93 6.12
C MET A 163 7.03 -13.53 7.02
N ILE A 164 6.29 -14.48 7.59
CA ILE A 164 5.12 -14.20 8.44
C ILE A 164 5.47 -13.27 9.62
N PRO A 165 6.53 -13.53 10.43
CA PRO A 165 6.90 -12.64 11.51
C PRO A 165 7.25 -11.23 11.03
N VAL A 166 7.94 -11.11 9.89
CA VAL A 166 8.33 -9.80 9.33
C VAL A 166 7.08 -9.00 8.93
N ILE A 167 6.15 -9.63 8.22
CA ILE A 167 4.89 -8.99 7.79
C ILE A 167 4.04 -8.63 9.02
N ALA A 168 3.96 -9.52 10.01
CA ALA A 168 3.23 -9.27 11.26
C ALA A 168 3.83 -8.09 12.04
N LEU A 169 5.16 -8.00 12.16
CA LEU A 169 5.83 -6.89 12.82
C LEU A 169 5.60 -5.55 12.10
N VAL A 170 5.59 -5.55 10.77
CA VAL A 170 5.20 -4.36 9.99
C VAL A 170 3.76 -3.97 10.29
N GLY A 171 2.83 -4.93 10.29
CA GLY A 171 1.42 -4.69 10.63
C GLY A 171 1.22 -4.16 12.06
N PHE A 172 1.88 -4.75 13.06
CA PHE A 172 1.82 -4.26 14.44
C PHE A 172 2.41 -2.86 14.59
N GLY A 173 3.47 -2.54 13.84
CA GLY A 173 4.03 -1.18 13.81
C GLY A 173 3.04 -0.14 13.28
N LEU A 174 2.20 -0.51 12.31
CA LEU A 174 1.11 0.35 11.83
C LEU A 174 0.01 0.49 12.86
N PHE A 175 -0.35 -0.59 13.53
CA PHE A 175 -1.37 -0.58 14.58
C PHE A 175 -0.98 0.34 15.74
N ASP A 176 0.28 0.26 16.20
CA ASP A 176 0.80 1.12 17.28
C ASP A 176 0.71 2.62 16.94
N LYS A 177 0.85 2.99 15.67
CA LYS A 177 0.75 4.39 15.22
C LYS A 177 -0.68 4.82 14.87
N GLY A 178 -1.50 3.91 14.34
CA GLY A 178 -2.88 4.21 13.93
C GLY A 178 -3.88 4.20 15.08
N PHE A 179 -3.75 3.26 16.02
CA PHE A 179 -4.71 3.09 17.11
C PHE A 179 -4.84 4.32 18.04
N PRO A 180 -3.74 5.02 18.41
CA PRO A 180 -3.85 6.25 19.19
C PRO A 180 -4.65 7.36 18.49
N VAL A 181 -4.68 7.39 17.15
CA VAL A 181 -5.46 8.38 16.39
C VAL A 181 -6.95 8.11 16.53
N VAL A 182 -7.35 6.84 16.54
CA VAL A 182 -8.75 6.41 16.82
C VAL A 182 -9.18 6.84 18.23
N GLY A 183 -8.25 6.78 19.20
CA GLY A 183 -8.49 7.21 20.58
C GLY A 183 -8.63 8.72 20.78
N ARG A 184 -8.23 9.56 19.82
CA ARG A 184 -8.39 11.02 19.93
C ARG A 184 -9.85 11.47 19.87
N CYS A 185 -10.68 10.76 19.10
CA CYS A 185 -12.12 11.00 18.97
C CYS A 185 -12.86 9.70 19.25
N VAL A 186 -12.94 9.34 20.53
CA VAL A 186 -13.47 8.05 20.98
C VAL A 186 -14.93 7.85 20.57
N GLU A 187 -15.70 8.95 20.45
CA GLU A 187 -17.10 8.97 20.04
C GLU A 187 -17.31 8.51 18.60
N ILE A 188 -16.30 8.69 17.74
CA ILE A 188 -16.34 8.26 16.33
C ILE A 188 -15.57 6.94 16.17
N GLY A 189 -14.44 6.82 16.86
CA GLY A 189 -13.55 5.67 16.76
C GLY A 189 -14.15 4.36 17.24
N ILE A 190 -14.79 4.35 18.42
CA ILE A 190 -15.40 3.13 18.98
C ILE A 190 -16.54 2.60 18.10
N PRO A 191 -17.53 3.43 17.67
CA PRO A 191 -18.58 2.97 16.78
C PRO A 191 -18.03 2.43 15.45
N MET A 192 -17.01 3.07 14.87
CA MET A 192 -16.39 2.61 13.63
C MET A 192 -15.76 1.22 13.80
N LEU A 193 -15.06 0.96 14.92
CA LEU A 193 -14.47 -0.36 15.21
C LEU A 193 -15.54 -1.42 15.43
N ILE A 194 -16.60 -1.11 16.18
CA ILE A 194 -17.72 -2.04 16.42
C ILE A 194 -18.39 -2.40 15.10
N LEU A 195 -18.71 -1.41 14.26
CA LEU A 195 -19.32 -1.64 12.95
C LEU A 195 -18.41 -2.47 12.05
N PHE A 196 -17.10 -2.16 12.01
CA PHE A 196 -16.14 -2.94 11.24
C PHE A 196 -16.11 -4.40 11.67
N ILE A 197 -16.02 -4.68 12.97
CA ILE A 197 -16.03 -6.06 13.49
C ILE A 197 -17.37 -6.74 13.18
N ALA A 198 -18.51 -6.06 13.40
CA ALA A 198 -19.82 -6.63 13.16
C ALA A 198 -20.02 -7.01 11.68
N PHE A 199 -19.60 -6.15 10.74
CA PHE A 199 -19.72 -6.41 9.31
C PHE A 199 -18.63 -7.35 8.76
N SER A 200 -17.50 -7.52 9.43
CA SER A 200 -16.45 -8.44 8.97
C SER A 200 -16.75 -9.92 9.25
N GLN A 201 -17.71 -10.21 10.14
CA GLN A 201 -18.09 -11.58 10.53
C GLN A 201 -19.30 -12.11 9.75
N VAL A 202 -19.86 -11.30 8.86
CA VAL A 202 -21.01 -11.64 7.99
C VAL A 202 -20.48 -11.89 6.59
#